data_AF-A0A4S4FM81-F1
#
_entry.id   AF-A0A4S4FM81-F1
#
_cell.length_a   1.000
_cell.length_b   1.000
_cell.length_c   1.000
_cell.angle_alpha   90.00
_cell.angle_beta   90.00
_cell.angle_gamma   90.00
#
_symmetry.space_group_name_H-M   'P 1'
#
loop_
_entity.id
_entity.type
_entity.pdbx_description
1 polymer ?
#
loop_
_entity_poly.entity_id
_entity_poly.type
_entity_poly.pdbx_seq_one_letter_code
_entity_poly.pdbx_strand_id
1 'polypeptide(L)'
;MTDAVFPATCGGTWAFVMRPYLPQSPQKRPRFDLRSSPSVPPAFIDPLCRVKQMSATADRVQSRETHASTSIHCRDRVVADRYSRAVLTDDEVSGLISTGYEQRNTEFKSSGSLGEGSFRAKVARAAIALANQRDGGRVIIGVSETDGIQNGLSMELAREYEDFDTVVDRINTYADPPLRLDVTLRTPFEGVVVAVIEVAEFDEIPVLCKRQFGGVLVQGQLYTRSMAKPESSASHTQNELRALLAVAVEKGLSRFIETARRGGVDLIGPVTSRAEAQLAEALESQLFARVVVGPHLLVRFAPVGEESDVIEYDQLAPIVAGNQVSAAGWRFPIMSTPSGVQRGQDWFGDLDTSSRSAEAWQFFQSGVFVLGVTFPEGFSADWESVAARTADEPHVPIWFLIAYVTMTVEFAARLQRAAFNSLSLDVQLSIANAEGWVLSVSNPSRAGFHSRYSLTDGTWTRTITITPENALTSSREIAASVLRHMLVRFGWDGVTDEIILGVQDETLGAEV
;
A
#
# COMPACT_ATOMS: atom_id res chain seq x y z
N MET A 1 -38.42 5.30 -52.51
CA MET A 1 -39.04 4.37 -53.47
C MET A 1 -37.95 3.50 -54.05
N THR A 2 -37.74 2.33 -53.46
CA THR A 2 -37.11 1.14 -54.05
C THR A 2 -37.30 0.02 -53.03
N ASP A 3 -38.16 -0.93 -53.40
CA ASP A 3 -38.46 -2.17 -52.70
C ASP A 3 -37.35 -3.23 -52.89
N ALA A 4 -37.13 -4.07 -51.86
CA ALA A 4 -36.69 -5.46 -51.98
C ALA A 4 -36.85 -6.15 -50.60
N VAL A 5 -37.89 -6.95 -50.39
CA VAL A 5 -37.91 -8.43 -50.43
C VAL A 5 -37.01 -9.11 -49.39
N PHE A 6 -37.63 -9.73 -48.38
CA PHE A 6 -37.09 -10.87 -47.63
C PHE A 6 -38.21 -11.90 -47.38
N PRO A 7 -37.94 -13.22 -47.53
CA PRO A 7 -38.93 -14.26 -47.32
C PRO A 7 -38.94 -14.78 -45.88
N ALA A 8 -40.11 -15.28 -45.49
CA ALA A 8 -40.39 -16.00 -44.26
C ALA A 8 -39.67 -17.35 -44.19
N THR A 9 -39.36 -17.85 -42.97
CA THR A 9 -39.65 -19.24 -42.57
C THR A 9 -39.41 -19.52 -41.08
N CYS A 10 -40.30 -20.38 -40.56
CA CYS A 10 -40.14 -21.36 -39.49
C CYS A 10 -40.14 -20.91 -38.02
N GLY A 11 -41.32 -21.07 -37.41
CA GLY A 11 -41.49 -21.23 -35.97
C GLY A 11 -41.06 -22.60 -35.47
N GLY A 12 -40.56 -22.62 -34.23
CA GLY A 12 -40.23 -23.81 -33.47
C GLY A 12 -40.62 -23.59 -32.01
N THR A 13 -41.78 -24.14 -31.64
CA THR A 13 -42.31 -24.17 -30.27
C THR A 13 -41.60 -25.28 -29.49
N TRP A 14 -40.79 -24.95 -28.49
CA TRP A 14 -40.24 -25.94 -27.57
C TRP A 14 -41.13 -26.03 -26.33
N ALA A 15 -41.89 -27.12 -26.25
CA ALA A 15 -42.63 -27.50 -25.05
C ALA A 15 -41.68 -28.14 -24.04
N PHE A 16 -41.44 -27.46 -22.91
CA PHE A 16 -40.75 -28.04 -21.75
C PHE A 16 -41.75 -28.90 -20.95
N VAL A 17 -41.51 -30.22 -20.94
CA VAL A 17 -42.22 -31.17 -20.08
C VAL A 17 -41.62 -31.07 -18.68
N MET A 18 -42.34 -30.42 -17.75
CA MET A 18 -42.03 -30.50 -16.33
C MET A 18 -42.44 -31.87 -15.77
N ARG A 19 -41.47 -32.64 -15.27
CA ARG A 19 -41.74 -33.79 -14.38
C ARG A 19 -41.87 -33.27 -12.94
N PRO A 20 -42.93 -33.60 -12.20
CA PRO A 20 -43.04 -33.23 -10.80
C PRO A 20 -42.13 -34.12 -9.95
N TYR A 21 -41.29 -33.49 -9.13
CA TYR A 21 -40.49 -34.15 -8.11
C TYR A 21 -41.39 -34.38 -6.89
N LEU A 22 -41.71 -35.64 -6.58
CA LEU A 22 -42.42 -36.02 -5.36
C LEU A 22 -41.45 -36.01 -4.17
N PRO A 23 -41.80 -35.42 -3.02
CA PRO A 23 -40.95 -35.46 -1.84
C PRO A 23 -40.98 -36.85 -1.20
N GLN A 24 -39.80 -37.42 -0.98
CA GLN A 24 -39.63 -38.63 -0.19
C GLN A 24 -39.89 -38.34 1.30
N SER A 25 -40.64 -39.25 1.91
CA SER A 25 -41.05 -39.31 3.31
C SER A 25 -39.87 -39.30 4.31
N PRO A 26 -40.06 -38.74 5.53
CA PRO A 26 -39.00 -38.64 6.53
C PRO A 26 -38.67 -39.99 7.18
N GLN A 27 -37.38 -40.32 7.20
CA GLN A 27 -36.85 -41.45 7.96
C GLN A 27 -36.98 -41.21 9.47
N LYS A 28 -37.38 -42.29 10.16
CA LYS A 28 -37.59 -42.40 11.61
C LYS A 28 -36.31 -42.07 12.39
N ARG A 29 -36.43 -41.15 13.36
CA ARG A 29 -35.41 -40.96 14.42
C ARG A 29 -35.51 -42.09 15.46
N PRO A 30 -34.40 -42.60 16.00
CA PRO A 30 -34.43 -43.51 17.14
C PRO A 30 -34.78 -42.74 18.43
N ARG A 31 -35.64 -43.33 19.25
CA ARG A 31 -35.92 -42.92 20.63
C ARG A 31 -34.66 -43.06 21.47
N PHE A 32 -34.17 -41.95 22.03
CA PHE A 32 -33.22 -41.98 23.13
C PHE A 32 -33.98 -42.04 24.45
N ASP A 33 -33.74 -43.12 25.20
CA ASP A 33 -34.19 -43.33 26.57
C ASP A 33 -33.32 -42.49 27.52
N LEU A 34 -33.93 -41.53 28.23
CA LEU A 34 -33.30 -40.80 29.32
C LEU A 34 -33.84 -41.33 30.65
N ARG A 35 -33.15 -42.34 31.19
CA ARG A 35 -33.19 -42.69 32.62
C ARG A 35 -31.77 -42.69 33.16
N SER A 36 -31.40 -41.65 33.90
CA SER A 36 -30.61 -41.73 35.14
C SER A 36 -30.22 -40.33 35.60
N SER A 37 -30.82 -39.91 36.72
CA SER A 37 -30.32 -38.82 37.56
C SER A 37 -29.04 -39.26 38.27
N PRO A 38 -28.18 -38.30 38.67
CA PRO A 38 -27.79 -38.28 40.08
C PRO A 38 -27.77 -36.89 40.72
N SER A 39 -28.43 -36.83 41.89
CA SER A 39 -28.05 -36.15 43.14
C SER A 39 -27.36 -34.78 43.12
N VAL A 40 -28.12 -33.78 43.59
CA VAL A 40 -27.68 -32.52 44.24
C VAL A 40 -27.31 -32.81 45.71
N PRO A 41 -26.26 -32.19 46.28
CA PRO A 41 -26.46 -31.24 47.39
C PRO A 41 -25.34 -30.15 47.49
N PRO A 42 -25.35 -29.24 48.48
CA PRO A 42 -26.27 -28.11 48.62
C PRO A 42 -25.53 -26.75 48.70
N ALA A 43 -26.31 -25.67 48.60
CA ALA A 43 -25.89 -24.29 48.80
C ALA A 43 -25.40 -24.00 50.23
N PHE A 44 -24.39 -23.14 50.38
CA PHE A 44 -24.02 -22.50 51.64
C PHE A 44 -23.54 -21.05 51.43
N ILE A 45 -24.46 -20.12 51.72
CA ILE A 45 -24.35 -18.93 52.59
C ILE A 45 -23.10 -18.02 52.47
N ASP A 46 -23.39 -16.80 52.01
CA ASP A 46 -22.68 -15.53 52.15
C ASP A 46 -22.45 -15.12 53.63
N PRO A 47 -21.31 -14.47 53.96
CA PRO A 47 -21.47 -13.22 54.70
C PRO A 47 -20.49 -12.10 54.28
N LEU A 48 -21.09 -11.00 53.82
CA LEU A 48 -21.05 -9.67 54.44
C LEU A 48 -19.79 -9.26 55.26
N CYS A 49 -19.25 -8.11 54.82
CA CYS A 49 -18.79 -6.98 55.64
C CYS A 49 -17.49 -7.12 56.46
N ARG A 50 -16.43 -6.42 56.02
CA ARG A 50 -15.67 -5.55 56.94
C ARG A 50 -14.95 -4.40 56.23
N VAL A 51 -15.54 -3.22 56.41
CA VAL A 51 -14.91 -1.91 56.33
C VAL A 51 -13.79 -1.84 57.37
N LYS A 52 -12.60 -1.37 56.96
CA LYS A 52 -11.68 -0.66 57.85
C LYS A 52 -11.08 0.53 57.10
N GLN A 53 -11.61 1.70 57.45
CA GLN A 53 -10.91 2.97 57.37
C GLN A 53 -9.65 2.91 58.24
N MET A 54 -8.51 3.36 57.72
CA MET A 54 -7.50 4.04 58.51
C MET A 54 -7.01 5.25 57.72
N SER A 55 -7.45 6.42 58.19
CA SER A 55 -6.82 7.71 58.02
C SER A 55 -5.42 7.71 58.64
N ALA A 56 -4.48 8.45 58.06
CA ALA A 56 -3.87 9.66 58.67
C ALA A 56 -2.49 9.99 58.04
N THR A 57 -2.41 11.24 57.53
CA THR A 57 -1.30 12.23 57.62
C THR A 57 0.15 11.77 57.40
N ALA A 58 0.86 12.25 56.37
CA ALA A 58 1.42 13.60 56.16
C ALA A 58 2.89 13.71 56.63
N ASP A 59 3.64 14.55 55.91
CA ASP A 59 5.03 15.00 56.10
C ASP A 59 6.16 14.08 55.63
N ARG A 60 7.29 14.55 55.05
CA ARG A 60 7.74 15.84 54.50
C ARG A 60 9.16 15.59 53.95
N VAL A 61 9.46 16.12 52.76
CA VAL A 61 10.74 16.75 52.35
C VAL A 61 12.03 15.93 52.05
N GLN A 62 12.61 16.31 50.89
CA GLN A 62 14.01 16.31 50.43
C GLN A 62 14.77 14.99 50.23
N SER A 63 15.20 14.72 48.99
CA SER A 63 16.53 15.15 48.50
C SER A 63 16.94 14.47 47.18
N ARG A 64 17.82 15.16 46.43
CA ARG A 64 18.72 14.72 45.34
C ARG A 64 18.09 14.60 43.94
N GLU A 65 18.30 15.54 43.01
CA GLU A 65 19.56 15.90 42.31
C GLU A 65 20.43 14.68 41.97
N THR A 66 20.34 14.22 40.71
CA THR A 66 21.45 14.02 39.75
C THR A 66 20.94 13.27 38.52
N HIS A 67 20.97 13.90 37.35
CA HIS A 67 21.45 13.39 36.05
C HIS A 67 20.79 14.15 34.89
N ALA A 68 21.49 15.20 34.47
CA ALA A 68 21.39 15.76 33.14
C ALA A 68 22.27 14.95 32.15
N SER A 69 21.93 15.09 30.87
CA SER A 69 22.65 14.62 29.68
C SER A 69 22.58 13.13 29.38
N THR A 70 21.81 12.76 28.34
CA THR A 70 22.33 12.24 27.06
C THR A 70 21.14 11.93 26.11
N SER A 71 21.34 12.17 24.80
CA SER A 71 20.49 11.80 23.65
C SER A 71 19.60 12.89 23.03
N ILE A 72 20.24 13.89 22.43
CA ILE A 72 19.71 14.55 21.22
C ILE A 72 20.63 14.10 20.07
N HIS A 73 20.39 12.92 19.50
CA HIS A 73 21.04 12.45 18.27
C HIS A 73 20.29 11.25 17.69
N CYS A 74 19.04 11.44 17.21
CA CYS A 74 18.35 10.35 16.50
C CYS A 74 17.22 10.79 15.53
N ARG A 75 17.27 11.99 14.94
CA ARG A 75 16.22 12.42 13.98
C ARG A 75 16.66 12.88 12.60
N ASP A 76 17.96 13.05 12.35
CA ASP A 76 18.44 13.44 11.00
C ASP A 76 18.59 12.25 10.03
N ARG A 77 18.40 11.00 10.50
CA ARG A 77 18.59 9.80 9.66
C ARG A 77 17.41 9.48 8.73
N VAL A 78 16.22 10.05 8.97
CA VAL A 78 14.99 9.71 8.21
C VAL A 78 14.87 10.49 6.88
N VAL A 79 15.60 11.59 6.71
CA VAL A 79 15.58 12.36 5.45
C VAL A 79 16.60 11.82 4.44
N ALA A 80 17.68 11.19 4.90
CA ALA A 80 18.71 10.62 4.02
C ALA A 80 18.24 9.35 3.28
N ASP A 81 17.29 8.60 3.83
CA ASP A 81 16.91 7.28 3.31
C ASP A 81 15.96 7.34 2.10
N ARG A 82 15.27 8.48 1.88
CA ARG A 82 14.37 8.66 0.72
C ARG A 82 15.08 8.88 -0.62
N TYR A 83 16.41 8.99 -0.63
CA TYR A 83 17.20 9.23 -1.85
C TYR A 83 18.26 8.15 -2.11
N SER A 84 18.20 7.00 -1.44
CA SER A 84 18.95 5.80 -1.84
C SER A 84 18.36 5.23 -3.14
N ARG A 85 18.52 5.95 -4.24
CA ARG A 85 18.27 5.41 -5.57
C ARG A 85 19.31 4.32 -5.81
N ALA A 86 18.87 3.18 -6.32
CA ALA A 86 19.78 2.09 -6.63
C ALA A 86 20.78 2.58 -7.69
N VAL A 87 22.04 2.74 -7.28
CA VAL A 87 23.14 3.12 -8.17
C VAL A 87 23.21 2.07 -9.28
N LEU A 88 23.13 2.51 -10.54
CA LEU A 88 23.13 1.58 -11.68
C LEU A 88 24.33 0.64 -11.64
N THR A 89 24.07 -0.65 -11.81
CA THR A 89 25.09 -1.70 -11.95
C THR A 89 25.77 -1.63 -13.32
N ASP A 90 26.95 -2.25 -13.44
CA ASP A 90 27.66 -2.33 -14.72
C ASP A 90 26.81 -3.02 -15.82
N ASP A 91 26.00 -4.01 -15.44
CA ASP A 91 25.07 -4.73 -16.34
C ASP A 91 23.92 -3.84 -16.83
N GLU A 92 23.38 -2.98 -15.97
CA GLU A 92 22.33 -2.04 -16.37
C GLU A 92 22.88 -0.97 -17.31
N VAL A 93 24.10 -0.47 -17.04
CA VAL A 93 24.78 0.47 -17.92
C VAL A 93 25.09 -0.18 -19.27
N SER A 94 25.56 -1.43 -19.29
CA SER A 94 25.83 -2.16 -20.53
C SER A 94 24.54 -2.40 -21.34
N GLY A 95 23.42 -2.70 -20.67
CA GLY A 95 22.11 -2.83 -21.30
C GLY A 95 21.60 -1.53 -21.93
N LEU A 96 21.75 -0.39 -21.22
CA LEU A 96 21.38 0.93 -21.75
C LEU A 96 22.20 1.29 -22.99
N ILE A 97 23.50 1.01 -22.98
CA ILE A 97 24.39 1.27 -24.10
C ILE A 97 24.09 0.34 -25.28
N SER A 98 23.86 -0.95 -25.02
CA SER A 98 23.61 -1.97 -26.05
C SER A 98 22.30 -1.77 -26.80
N THR A 99 21.32 -1.11 -26.18
CA THR A 99 20.03 -0.80 -26.83
C THR A 99 20.21 0.13 -28.03
N GLY A 100 21.28 0.94 -28.07
CA GLY A 100 21.64 1.78 -29.22
C GLY A 100 20.70 2.98 -29.46
N TYR A 101 19.62 3.11 -28.70
CA TYR A 101 18.70 4.25 -28.75
C TYR A 101 18.70 4.99 -27.41
N GLU A 102 18.83 6.31 -27.47
CA GLU A 102 18.81 7.17 -26.30
C GLU A 102 17.40 7.20 -25.68
N GLN A 103 17.28 6.76 -24.42
CA GLN A 103 16.04 6.90 -23.66
C GLN A 103 15.82 8.35 -23.26
N ARG A 104 14.57 8.74 -22.99
CA ARG A 104 14.27 10.12 -22.61
C ARG A 104 15.00 10.57 -21.34
N ASN A 105 15.17 9.66 -20.37
CA ASN A 105 15.85 9.88 -19.09
C ASN A 105 17.36 9.59 -19.12
N THR A 106 17.96 9.31 -20.28
CA THR A 106 19.39 9.02 -20.43
C THR A 106 19.94 9.93 -21.51
N GLU A 107 21.09 10.55 -21.30
CA GLU A 107 21.81 11.30 -22.33
C GLU A 107 23.24 10.76 -22.46
N PHE A 108 23.66 10.46 -23.68
CA PHE A 108 25.03 10.03 -23.95
C PHE A 108 25.90 11.23 -24.35
N LYS A 109 27.15 11.24 -23.88
CA LYS A 109 28.16 12.20 -24.30
C LYS A 109 29.48 11.48 -24.55
N SER A 110 30.19 11.90 -25.59
CA SER A 110 31.54 11.44 -25.87
C SER A 110 32.47 11.72 -24.69
N SER A 111 33.65 11.11 -24.68
CA SER A 111 34.69 11.48 -23.74
C SER A 111 35.08 12.96 -23.90
N GLY A 112 35.33 13.62 -22.78
CA GLY A 112 35.68 15.04 -22.73
C GLY A 112 35.97 15.50 -21.30
N SER A 113 36.85 16.50 -21.19
CA SER A 113 37.21 17.11 -19.90
C SER A 113 36.21 18.19 -19.51
N LEU A 114 35.83 18.27 -18.23
CA LEU A 114 35.05 19.39 -17.69
C LEU A 114 35.90 20.67 -17.60
N GLY A 115 37.21 20.59 -17.81
CA GLY A 115 38.09 21.74 -18.00
C GLY A 115 37.78 22.48 -19.32
N GLU A 116 37.33 21.77 -20.34
CA GLU A 116 36.94 22.33 -21.63
C GLU A 116 35.54 22.97 -21.54
N GLY A 117 35.47 24.30 -21.70
CA GLY A 117 34.22 25.04 -21.47
C GLY A 117 33.06 24.63 -22.39
N SER A 118 33.34 24.26 -23.64
CA SER A 118 32.37 23.77 -24.64
C SER A 118 31.77 22.43 -24.23
N PHE A 119 32.60 21.48 -23.84
CA PHE A 119 32.15 20.17 -23.37
C PHE A 119 31.36 20.30 -22.07
N ARG A 120 31.89 21.04 -21.09
CA ARG A 120 31.21 21.33 -19.84
C ARG A 120 29.83 21.97 -20.04
N ALA A 121 29.70 22.92 -20.97
CA ALA A 121 28.42 23.55 -21.27
C ALA A 121 27.40 22.56 -21.88
N LYS A 122 27.84 21.60 -22.69
CA LYS A 122 26.98 20.54 -23.24
C LYS A 122 26.47 19.60 -22.14
N VAL A 123 27.36 19.17 -21.24
CA VAL A 123 27.00 18.31 -20.10
C VAL A 123 26.03 19.06 -19.17
N ALA A 124 26.31 20.32 -18.84
CA ALA A 124 25.43 21.13 -18.00
C ALA A 124 24.05 21.34 -18.64
N ARG A 125 23.97 21.57 -19.96
CA ARG A 125 22.68 21.66 -20.67
C ARG A 125 21.87 20.37 -20.53
N ALA A 126 22.50 19.22 -20.71
CA ALA A 126 21.85 17.92 -20.55
C ALA A 126 21.34 17.71 -19.12
N ALA A 127 22.18 18.03 -18.12
CA ALA A 127 21.78 17.93 -16.73
C ALA A 127 20.61 18.85 -16.38
N ILE A 128 20.62 20.11 -16.83
CA ILE A 128 19.48 21.03 -16.63
C ILE A 128 18.20 20.47 -17.27
N ALA A 129 18.30 19.93 -18.49
CA ALA A 129 17.16 19.35 -19.19
C ALA A 129 16.57 18.12 -18.47
N LEU A 130 17.44 17.26 -17.92
CA LEU A 130 17.04 16.07 -17.18
C LEU A 130 16.46 16.41 -15.80
N ALA A 131 17.02 17.40 -15.09
CA ALA A 131 16.48 17.85 -13.81
C ALA A 131 15.05 18.40 -13.92
N ASN A 132 14.70 18.97 -15.09
CA ASN A 132 13.36 19.44 -15.43
C ASN A 132 12.43 18.33 -15.95
N GLN A 133 12.84 17.07 -15.87
CA GLN A 133 12.02 15.92 -16.21
C GLN A 133 11.53 15.23 -14.93
N ARG A 134 10.33 14.61 -15.01
CA ARG A 134 9.85 13.76 -13.93
C ARG A 134 10.87 12.65 -13.65
N ASP A 135 11.19 12.44 -12.38
CA ASP A 135 12.18 11.50 -11.87
C ASP A 135 13.65 11.82 -12.24
N GLY A 136 13.94 12.96 -12.86
CA GLY A 136 15.28 13.32 -13.27
C GLY A 136 15.81 12.46 -14.43
N GLY A 137 17.09 12.10 -14.37
CA GLY A 137 17.70 11.19 -15.35
C GLY A 137 19.20 11.00 -15.13
N ARG A 138 19.92 10.64 -16.20
CA ARG A 138 21.35 10.35 -16.14
C ARG A 138 22.09 10.81 -17.39
N VAL A 139 23.32 11.28 -17.21
CA VAL A 139 24.25 11.59 -18.29
C VAL A 139 25.40 10.58 -18.24
N ILE A 140 25.61 9.83 -19.32
CA ILE A 140 26.66 8.82 -19.42
C ILE A 140 27.78 9.36 -20.30
N ILE A 141 28.95 9.56 -19.72
CA ILE A 141 30.14 10.10 -20.38
C ILE A 141 31.06 8.96 -20.84
N GLY A 142 31.55 9.05 -22.08
CA GLY A 142 32.43 8.06 -22.70
C GLY A 142 31.76 7.21 -23.78
N VAL A 143 30.54 7.58 -24.19
CA VAL A 143 29.73 6.86 -25.19
C VAL A 143 29.38 7.82 -26.34
N SER A 144 29.65 7.43 -27.58
CA SER A 144 29.31 8.23 -28.76
C SER A 144 27.83 8.07 -29.12
N GLU A 145 27.16 9.16 -29.48
CA GLU A 145 25.75 9.15 -29.91
C GLU A 145 25.56 8.40 -31.25
N THR A 146 26.55 8.41 -32.14
CA THR A 146 26.44 7.85 -33.51
C THR A 146 27.02 6.45 -33.67
N ASP A 147 28.08 6.14 -32.94
CA ASP A 147 28.91 4.96 -33.21
C ASP A 147 28.98 3.99 -32.02
N GLY A 148 28.13 4.18 -31.00
CA GLY A 148 28.13 3.40 -29.77
C GLY A 148 29.39 3.63 -28.93
N ILE A 149 29.92 2.55 -28.34
CA ILE A 149 31.11 2.61 -27.48
C ILE A 149 32.35 2.67 -28.34
N GLN A 150 32.87 3.87 -28.59
CA GLN A 150 34.13 3.95 -29.31
C GLN A 150 35.36 4.16 -28.44
N ASN A 151 35.30 4.71 -27.21
CA ASN A 151 36.56 4.94 -26.47
C ASN A 151 36.50 4.92 -24.93
N GLY A 152 35.34 4.93 -24.27
CA GLY A 152 35.27 5.13 -22.82
C GLY A 152 36.00 6.40 -22.37
N LEU A 153 36.34 6.49 -21.09
CA LEU A 153 37.19 7.52 -20.52
C LEU A 153 38.64 7.05 -20.45
N SER A 154 39.59 7.94 -20.73
CA SER A 154 40.99 7.70 -20.36
C SER A 154 41.13 7.71 -18.84
N MET A 155 42.20 7.11 -18.31
CA MET A 155 42.44 7.09 -16.86
C MET A 155 42.59 8.49 -16.26
N GLU A 156 43.14 9.45 -17.02
CA GLU A 156 43.23 10.85 -16.59
C GLU A 156 41.84 11.51 -16.48
N LEU A 157 40.97 11.26 -17.47
CA LEU A 157 39.59 11.77 -17.43
C LEU A 157 38.78 11.06 -16.34
N ALA A 158 38.92 9.76 -16.16
CA ALA A 158 38.23 9.02 -15.10
C ALA A 158 38.52 9.62 -13.71
N ARG A 159 39.79 9.96 -13.43
CA ARG A 159 40.19 10.66 -12.20
C ARG A 159 39.55 12.05 -12.05
N GLU A 160 39.32 12.75 -13.16
CA GLU A 160 38.61 14.03 -13.13
C GLU A 160 37.15 13.86 -12.70
N TYR A 161 36.48 12.79 -13.12
CA TYR A 161 35.09 12.48 -12.72
C TYR A 161 34.99 11.79 -11.36
N GLU A 162 36.08 11.23 -10.83
CA GLU A 162 36.16 10.68 -9.47
C GLU A 162 36.08 11.77 -8.40
N ASP A 163 36.53 12.98 -8.72
CA ASP A 163 36.39 14.16 -7.86
C ASP A 163 34.98 14.77 -7.97
N PHE A 164 34.07 14.24 -7.14
CA PHE A 164 32.67 14.64 -7.07
C PHE A 164 32.47 16.15 -6.92
N ASP A 165 33.20 16.79 -5.99
CA ASP A 165 33.05 18.22 -5.69
C ASP A 165 33.39 19.07 -6.91
N THR A 166 34.48 18.72 -7.60
CA THR A 166 34.89 19.41 -8.84
C THR A 166 33.84 19.26 -9.95
N VAL A 167 33.24 18.06 -10.12
CA VAL A 167 32.19 17.84 -11.13
C VAL A 167 30.96 18.69 -10.82
N VAL A 168 30.49 18.64 -9.57
CA VAL A 168 29.31 19.36 -9.09
C VAL A 168 29.48 20.87 -9.26
N ASP A 169 30.59 21.44 -8.80
CA ASP A 169 30.86 22.88 -8.89
C ASP A 169 30.90 23.38 -10.34
N ARG A 170 31.56 22.62 -11.21
CA ARG A 170 31.70 22.97 -12.64
C ARG A 170 30.37 22.93 -13.36
N ILE A 171 29.53 21.94 -13.10
CA ILE A 171 28.20 21.83 -13.72
C ILE A 171 27.26 22.90 -13.14
N ASN A 172 27.23 23.06 -11.82
CA ASN A 172 26.36 24.03 -11.13
C ASN A 172 26.71 25.50 -11.38
N THR A 173 27.89 25.79 -11.94
CA THR A 173 28.21 27.12 -12.48
C THR A 173 27.17 27.60 -13.51
N TYR A 174 26.45 26.69 -14.16
CA TYR A 174 25.47 26.99 -15.22
C TYR A 174 24.00 26.85 -14.81
N ALA A 175 23.69 26.43 -13.57
CA ALA A 175 22.33 26.11 -13.14
C ALA A 175 21.85 26.99 -11.99
N ASP A 176 20.57 27.35 -11.99
CA ASP A 176 19.89 28.03 -10.88
C ASP A 176 18.42 27.56 -10.80
N PRO A 177 17.98 26.90 -9.71
CA PRO A 177 18.76 26.47 -8.54
C PRO A 177 19.90 25.49 -8.87
N PRO A 178 20.85 25.25 -7.93
CA PRO A 178 21.87 24.21 -8.09
C PRO A 178 21.24 22.82 -8.30
N LEU A 179 21.80 22.06 -9.23
CA LEU A 179 21.44 20.68 -9.50
C LEU A 179 21.93 19.77 -8.38
N ARG A 180 21.12 18.76 -8.06
CA ARG A 180 21.49 17.64 -7.20
C ARG A 180 22.00 16.52 -8.10
N LEU A 181 23.28 16.21 -7.96
CA LEU A 181 24.00 15.26 -8.80
C LEU A 181 24.60 14.16 -7.94
N ASP A 182 24.71 12.96 -8.52
CA ASP A 182 25.57 11.88 -8.02
C ASP A 182 26.47 11.41 -9.18
N VAL A 183 27.70 11.02 -8.89
CA VAL A 183 28.68 10.65 -9.92
C VAL A 183 29.32 9.32 -9.56
N THR A 184 29.21 8.35 -10.47
CA THR A 184 29.83 7.04 -10.30
C THR A 184 30.59 6.61 -11.54
N LEU A 185 31.75 5.99 -11.33
CA LEU A 185 32.50 5.34 -12.41
C LEU A 185 32.06 3.89 -12.55
N ARG A 186 31.85 3.47 -13.79
CA ARG A 186 31.37 2.13 -14.15
C ARG A 186 32.24 1.52 -15.24
N THR A 187 32.32 0.19 -15.26
CA THR A 187 33.08 -0.57 -16.26
C THR A 187 32.16 -1.56 -16.97
N PRO A 188 31.17 -1.08 -17.75
CA PRO A 188 30.13 -1.93 -18.36
C PRO A 188 30.67 -2.94 -19.38
N PHE A 189 31.88 -2.71 -19.91
CA PHE A 189 32.57 -3.62 -20.82
C PHE A 189 34.04 -3.72 -20.40
N GLU A 190 34.69 -4.83 -20.72
CA GLU A 190 36.08 -5.09 -20.34
C GLU A 190 37.01 -3.96 -20.78
N GLY A 191 37.63 -3.29 -19.80
CA GLY A 191 38.57 -2.19 -20.03
C GLY A 191 37.95 -0.85 -20.46
N VAL A 192 36.62 -0.73 -20.52
CA VAL A 192 35.92 0.51 -20.88
C VAL A 192 35.32 1.15 -19.64
N VAL A 193 35.96 2.22 -19.17
CA VAL A 193 35.44 3.02 -18.05
C VAL A 193 34.50 4.11 -18.57
N VAL A 194 33.36 4.30 -17.94
CA VAL A 194 32.42 5.39 -18.20
C VAL A 194 32.07 6.11 -16.90
N ALA A 195 31.73 7.40 -16.99
CA ALA A 195 31.17 8.13 -15.84
C ALA A 195 29.65 8.25 -16.00
N VAL A 196 28.92 7.89 -14.95
CA VAL A 196 27.48 8.03 -14.86
C VAL A 196 27.19 9.18 -13.90
N ILE A 197 26.63 10.25 -14.43
CA ILE A 197 26.16 11.40 -13.65
C ILE A 197 24.65 11.25 -13.49
N GLU A 198 24.19 10.85 -12.32
CA GLU A 198 22.77 10.85 -12.00
C GLU A 198 22.33 12.27 -11.66
N VAL A 199 21.20 12.67 -12.23
CA VAL A 199 20.63 14.01 -12.10
C VAL A 199 19.26 13.86 -11.46
N ALA A 200 19.11 14.39 -10.25
CA ALA A 200 17.81 14.37 -9.60
C ALA A 200 16.85 15.40 -10.24
N GLU A 201 15.56 15.10 -10.13
CA GLU A 201 14.49 16.06 -10.40
C GLU A 201 14.64 17.30 -9.50
N PHE A 202 14.22 18.48 -9.98
CA PHE A 202 14.24 19.69 -9.18
C PHE A 202 13.35 19.58 -7.92
N ASP A 203 13.72 20.24 -6.82
CA ASP A 203 13.01 20.07 -5.54
C ASP A 203 11.73 20.92 -5.44
N GLU A 204 11.73 22.15 -5.97
CA GLU A 204 10.60 23.08 -5.83
C GLU A 204 10.30 23.83 -7.14
N ILE A 205 11.30 24.51 -7.69
CA ILE A 205 11.17 25.31 -8.92
C ILE A 205 12.00 24.69 -10.04
N PRO A 206 11.54 24.76 -11.31
CA PRO A 206 12.33 24.32 -12.44
C PRO A 206 13.71 24.99 -12.50
N VAL A 207 14.71 24.23 -12.92
CA VAL A 207 16.09 24.70 -13.04
C VAL A 207 16.26 25.46 -14.36
N LEU A 208 16.74 26.69 -14.26
CA LEU A 208 17.06 27.54 -15.41
C LEU A 208 18.57 27.65 -15.60
N CYS A 209 18.99 28.00 -16.81
CA CYS A 209 20.39 28.25 -17.07
C CYS A 209 20.84 29.59 -16.48
N LYS A 210 21.79 29.56 -15.55
CA LYS A 210 22.35 30.75 -14.87
C LYS A 210 23.33 31.55 -15.72
N ARG A 211 24.05 30.89 -16.65
CA ARG A 211 25.17 31.49 -17.40
C ARG A 211 25.18 31.03 -18.86
N GLN A 212 25.31 31.99 -19.78
CA GLN A 212 25.47 31.69 -21.20
C GLN A 212 26.86 31.14 -21.55
N PHE A 213 26.93 30.32 -22.59
CA PHE A 213 28.20 29.84 -23.16
C PHE A 213 28.06 29.51 -24.65
N GLY A 214 28.83 30.22 -25.50
CA GLY A 214 29.10 29.84 -26.89
C GLY A 214 27.88 29.49 -27.75
N GLY A 215 26.70 30.06 -27.47
CA GLY A 215 25.44 29.70 -28.13
C GLY A 215 24.86 28.33 -27.75
N VAL A 216 25.58 27.50 -26.97
CA VAL A 216 25.11 26.21 -26.46
C VAL A 216 24.11 26.43 -25.33
N LEU A 217 24.45 27.35 -24.41
CA LEU A 217 23.66 27.75 -23.26
C LEU A 217 23.28 29.23 -23.37
N VAL A 218 22.02 29.53 -23.09
CA VAL A 218 21.46 30.88 -23.06
C VAL A 218 21.01 31.17 -21.63
N GLN A 219 21.42 32.31 -21.08
CA GLN A 219 21.06 32.68 -19.71
C GLN A 219 19.54 32.88 -19.57
N GLY A 220 18.97 32.38 -18.47
CA GLY A 220 17.53 32.37 -18.19
C GLY A 220 16.73 31.33 -18.97
N GLN A 221 17.38 30.59 -19.87
CA GLN A 221 16.70 29.62 -20.72
C GLN A 221 16.33 28.36 -19.91
N LEU A 222 15.07 27.96 -20.05
CA LEU A 222 14.59 26.65 -19.64
C LEU A 222 15.03 25.62 -20.69
N TYR A 223 15.57 24.50 -20.23
CA TYR A 223 15.85 23.34 -21.07
C TYR A 223 15.02 22.16 -20.58
N THR A 224 14.47 21.39 -21.51
CA THR A 224 13.72 20.16 -21.22
C THR A 224 14.07 19.09 -22.26
N ARG A 225 13.74 17.83 -21.95
CA ARG A 225 13.85 16.72 -22.90
C ARG A 225 12.61 16.66 -23.77
N SER A 226 12.82 16.88 -25.08
CA SER A 226 11.75 16.84 -26.07
C SER A 226 11.06 15.47 -26.10
N MET A 227 9.74 15.49 -26.28
CA MET A 227 8.91 14.28 -26.40
C MET A 227 9.06 13.61 -27.77
N ALA A 228 9.39 14.38 -28.81
CA ALA A 228 9.47 13.88 -30.18
C ALA A 228 10.85 13.26 -30.49
N LYS A 229 11.90 13.85 -29.94
CA LYS A 229 13.27 13.38 -30.09
C LYS A 229 13.97 13.51 -28.73
N PRO A 230 14.65 12.47 -28.23
CA PRO A 230 15.39 12.52 -26.97
C PRO A 230 16.60 13.46 -27.12
N GLU A 231 16.36 14.77 -27.08
CA GLU A 231 17.39 15.81 -27.12
C GLU A 231 17.04 16.92 -26.13
N SER A 232 18.08 17.52 -25.57
CA SER A 232 17.98 18.66 -24.65
C SER A 232 17.66 19.94 -25.44
N SER A 233 16.37 20.34 -25.47
CA SER A 233 15.85 21.43 -26.30
C SER A 233 15.51 22.68 -25.48
N ALA A 234 15.70 23.86 -26.09
CA ALA A 234 15.20 25.15 -25.61
C ALA A 234 13.81 25.49 -26.19
N SER A 235 13.40 24.80 -27.25
CA SER A 235 12.10 24.93 -27.89
C SER A 235 11.14 23.94 -27.23
N HIS A 236 10.07 24.47 -26.64
CA HIS A 236 9.08 23.68 -25.91
C HIS A 236 7.75 23.66 -26.64
N THR A 237 7.13 22.49 -26.69
CA THR A 237 5.71 22.37 -27.01
C THR A 237 4.86 22.80 -25.82
N GLN A 238 3.59 23.14 -26.06
CA GLN A 238 2.66 23.45 -24.97
C GLN A 238 2.49 22.29 -23.98
N ASN A 239 2.57 21.04 -24.46
CA ASN A 239 2.39 19.85 -23.63
C ASN A 239 3.58 19.64 -22.69
N GLU A 240 4.80 19.89 -23.16
CA GLU A 240 6.01 19.81 -22.32
C GLU A 240 5.99 20.85 -21.21
N LEU A 241 5.60 22.10 -21.51
CA LEU A 241 5.48 23.15 -20.50
C LEU A 241 4.38 22.83 -19.47
N ARG A 242 3.22 22.31 -19.90
CA ARG A 242 2.15 21.89 -18.97
C ARG A 242 2.62 20.78 -18.05
N ALA A 243 3.34 19.78 -18.57
CA ALA A 243 3.86 18.69 -17.77
C ALA A 243 4.87 19.20 -16.72
N LEU A 244 5.79 20.09 -17.11
CA LEU A 244 6.75 20.70 -16.19
C LEU A 244 6.06 21.52 -15.08
N LEU A 245 5.09 22.36 -15.46
CA LEU A 245 4.35 23.19 -14.51
C LEU A 245 3.54 22.35 -13.53
N ALA A 246 2.95 21.23 -13.97
CA ALA A 246 2.24 20.32 -13.09
C ALA A 246 3.17 19.77 -11.99
N VAL A 247 4.39 19.34 -12.35
CA VAL A 247 5.40 18.87 -11.38
C VAL A 247 5.79 19.99 -10.40
N ALA A 248 5.97 21.23 -10.89
CA ALA A 248 6.31 22.36 -10.04
C ALA A 248 5.19 22.73 -9.04
N VAL A 249 3.93 22.71 -9.48
CA VAL A 249 2.77 22.98 -8.61
C VAL A 249 2.62 21.90 -7.54
N GLU A 250 2.77 20.62 -7.90
CA GLU A 250 2.70 19.49 -6.97
C GLU A 250 3.76 19.61 -5.85
N LYS A 251 5.00 19.94 -6.22
CA LYS A 251 6.10 20.17 -5.28
C LYS A 251 5.89 21.41 -4.41
N GLY A 252 5.47 22.52 -5.01
CA GLY A 252 5.18 23.75 -4.29
C GLY A 252 4.10 23.55 -3.22
N LEU A 253 3.01 22.84 -3.57
CA LEU A 253 1.95 22.49 -2.62
C LEU A 253 2.46 21.58 -1.49
N SER A 254 3.24 20.55 -1.83
CA SER A 254 3.81 19.63 -0.84
C SER A 254 4.69 20.38 0.17
N ARG A 255 5.58 21.26 -0.31
CA ARG A 255 6.45 22.09 0.54
C ARG A 255 5.67 23.11 1.36
N PHE A 256 4.61 23.69 0.80
CA PHE A 256 3.71 24.57 1.53
C PHE A 256 3.05 23.85 2.71
N ILE A 257 2.51 22.65 2.48
CA ILE A 257 1.89 21.82 3.54
C ILE A 257 2.91 21.47 4.62
N GLU A 258 4.13 21.06 4.24
CA GLU A 258 5.19 20.78 5.21
C GLU A 258 5.57 22.02 6.03
N THR A 259 5.68 23.17 5.38
CA THR A 259 6.04 24.44 6.04
C THR A 259 4.94 24.89 7.00
N ALA A 260 3.68 24.79 6.58
CA ALA A 260 2.52 25.08 7.41
C ALA A 260 2.50 24.19 8.66
N ARG A 261 2.70 22.87 8.50
CA ARG A 261 2.80 21.92 9.62
C ARG A 261 3.93 22.27 10.58
N ARG A 262 5.12 22.60 10.07
CA ARG A 262 6.26 23.06 10.91
C ARG A 262 5.95 24.36 11.65
N GLY A 263 5.13 25.23 11.06
CA GLY A 263 4.63 26.46 11.67
C GLY A 263 3.48 26.26 12.65
N GLY A 264 3.06 25.01 12.93
CA GLY A 264 1.90 24.72 13.78
C GLY A 264 0.57 25.09 13.14
N VAL A 265 0.56 25.42 11.84
CA VAL A 265 -0.67 25.59 11.06
C VAL A 265 -1.07 24.21 10.58
N ASP A 266 -1.95 23.58 11.34
CA ASP A 266 -2.66 22.41 10.87
C ASP A 266 -3.71 22.89 9.86
N LEU A 267 -3.32 22.94 8.58
CA LEU A 267 -4.23 23.27 7.47
C LEU A 267 -5.38 22.27 7.34
N ILE A 268 -5.23 21.13 8.01
CA ILE A 268 -6.24 20.12 8.27
C ILE A 268 -6.28 20.07 9.79
N GLY A 269 -7.17 20.83 10.45
CA GLY A 269 -7.28 20.76 11.91
C GLY A 269 -7.51 19.32 12.38
N PRO A 270 -7.28 19.00 13.67
CA PRO A 270 -7.72 17.73 14.23
C PRO A 270 -9.24 17.77 14.41
N VAL A 271 -9.96 17.81 13.29
CA VAL A 271 -11.29 17.24 13.24
C VAL A 271 -10.99 15.76 13.34
N THR A 272 -11.25 15.16 14.51
CA THR A 272 -11.42 13.70 14.56
C THR A 272 -12.45 13.41 13.48
N SER A 273 -11.99 12.88 12.34
CA SER A 273 -12.88 12.70 11.21
C SER A 273 -14.05 11.87 11.72
N ARG A 274 -15.26 12.12 11.22
CA ARG A 274 -16.45 11.37 11.66
C ARG A 274 -16.20 9.85 11.66
N ALA A 275 -15.40 9.39 10.70
CA ALA A 275 -14.99 7.99 10.59
C ALA A 275 -14.04 7.50 11.69
N GLU A 276 -13.16 8.33 12.23
CA GLU A 276 -12.35 7.99 13.42
C GLU A 276 -13.22 7.94 14.69
N ALA A 277 -14.18 8.87 14.82
CA ALA A 277 -15.12 8.85 15.94
C ALA A 277 -16.01 7.60 15.92
N GLN A 278 -16.53 7.22 14.76
CA GLN A 278 -17.34 6.01 14.59
C GLN A 278 -16.52 4.72 14.71
N LEU A 279 -15.24 4.74 14.35
CA LEU A 279 -14.33 3.64 14.66
C LEU A 279 -14.18 3.47 16.18
N ALA A 280 -13.93 4.55 16.92
CA ALA A 280 -13.82 4.50 18.37
C ALA A 280 -15.13 4.01 19.01
N GLU A 281 -16.28 4.54 18.58
CA GLU A 281 -17.61 4.07 19.03
C GLU A 281 -17.79 2.57 18.78
N ALA A 282 -17.40 2.09 17.60
CA ALA A 282 -17.53 0.68 17.25
C ALA A 282 -16.69 -0.22 18.16
N LEU A 283 -15.43 0.16 18.40
CA LEU A 283 -14.51 -0.59 19.27
C LEU A 283 -14.95 -0.59 20.74
N GLU A 284 -15.67 0.44 21.20
CA GLU A 284 -16.24 0.51 22.54
C GLU A 284 -17.56 -0.28 22.69
N SER A 285 -18.17 -0.70 21.58
CA SER A 285 -19.44 -1.42 21.60
C SER A 285 -19.31 -2.87 22.11
N GLN A 286 -20.41 -3.40 22.65
CA GLN A 286 -20.45 -4.80 23.11
C GLN A 286 -20.24 -5.82 21.98
N LEU A 287 -20.48 -5.44 20.72
CA LEU A 287 -20.22 -6.29 19.55
C LEU A 287 -18.73 -6.60 19.42
N PHE A 288 -17.87 -5.59 19.59
CA PHE A 288 -16.42 -5.72 19.40
C PHE A 288 -15.69 -6.22 20.64
N ALA A 289 -16.33 -6.25 21.81
CA ALA A 289 -15.73 -6.65 23.08
C ALA A 289 -15.02 -8.02 23.04
N ARG A 290 -15.47 -8.97 22.21
CA ARG A 290 -14.79 -10.27 22.03
C ARG A 290 -13.67 -10.25 21.01
N VAL A 291 -13.71 -9.33 20.05
CA VAL A 291 -12.75 -9.25 18.96
C VAL A 291 -11.46 -8.55 19.41
N VAL A 292 -11.60 -7.44 20.15
CA VAL A 292 -10.47 -6.55 20.46
C VAL A 292 -9.57 -7.05 21.60
N VAL A 293 -9.98 -8.10 22.31
CA VAL A 293 -9.22 -8.68 23.44
C VAL A 293 -7.96 -9.40 22.95
N GLY A 294 -8.05 -10.06 21.81
CA GLY A 294 -6.99 -10.90 21.26
C GLY A 294 -6.34 -10.30 20.01
N PRO A 295 -5.49 -11.08 19.34
CA PRO A 295 -4.95 -10.78 18.03
C PRO A 295 -6.06 -10.76 17.00
N HIS A 296 -6.16 -9.67 16.25
CA HIS A 296 -7.26 -9.47 15.32
C HIS A 296 -6.85 -8.66 14.10
N LEU A 297 -7.62 -8.84 13.03
CA LEU A 297 -7.65 -7.96 11.87
C LEU A 297 -8.83 -6.99 12.05
N LEU A 298 -8.56 -5.70 11.98
CA LEU A 298 -9.52 -4.62 12.02
C LEU A 298 -9.55 -3.93 10.66
N VAL A 299 -10.74 -3.62 10.18
CA VAL A 299 -11.02 -3.03 8.88
C VAL A 299 -11.96 -1.85 9.08
N ARG A 300 -11.66 -0.74 8.42
CA ARG A 300 -12.53 0.43 8.35
C ARG A 300 -12.68 0.89 6.91
N PHE A 301 -13.91 1.11 6.47
CA PHE A 301 -14.21 1.84 5.24
C PHE A 301 -14.73 3.23 5.59
N ALA A 302 -14.34 4.25 4.83
CA ALA A 302 -14.84 5.60 4.98
C ALA A 302 -14.92 6.32 3.62
N PRO A 303 -16.07 6.90 3.24
CA PRO A 303 -16.17 7.68 2.02
C PRO A 303 -15.26 8.91 2.11
N VAL A 304 -14.51 9.18 1.04
CA VAL A 304 -13.55 10.30 0.98
C VAL A 304 -14.30 11.62 0.80
N GLY A 305 -14.04 12.57 1.70
CA GLY A 305 -14.50 13.96 1.58
C GLY A 305 -15.93 14.24 2.08
N GLU A 306 -16.58 13.26 2.72
CA GLU A 306 -17.97 13.38 3.17
C GLU A 306 -18.08 13.31 4.69
N GLU A 307 -18.78 14.28 5.28
CA GLU A 307 -19.04 14.33 6.73
C GLU A 307 -20.54 14.11 7.08
N SER A 308 -21.42 14.09 6.07
CA SER A 308 -22.88 13.89 6.20
C SER A 308 -23.29 12.42 6.27
N ASP A 309 -24.57 12.19 6.62
CA ASP A 309 -25.23 10.92 6.33
C ASP A 309 -25.41 10.78 4.81
N VAL A 310 -24.92 9.67 4.26
CA VAL A 310 -25.01 9.33 2.84
C VAL A 310 -26.00 8.21 2.56
N ILE A 311 -26.39 7.46 3.60
CA ILE A 311 -27.25 6.29 3.49
C ILE A 311 -28.43 6.45 4.45
N GLU A 312 -29.63 6.27 3.93
CA GLU A 312 -30.85 6.19 4.73
C GLU A 312 -30.80 4.93 5.62
N TYR A 313 -31.23 5.07 6.87
CA TYR A 313 -31.11 3.99 7.87
C TYR A 313 -31.71 2.66 7.42
N ASP A 314 -32.85 2.70 6.72
CA ASP A 314 -33.55 1.50 6.24
C ASP A 314 -32.83 0.80 5.07
N GLN A 315 -31.85 1.46 4.43
CA GLN A 315 -31.01 0.93 3.37
C GLN A 315 -29.74 0.24 3.89
N LEU A 316 -29.33 0.46 5.14
CA LEU A 316 -28.10 -0.14 5.70
C LEU A 316 -28.08 -1.67 5.54
N ALA A 317 -29.14 -2.35 5.98
CA ALA A 317 -29.21 -3.81 5.93
C ALA A 317 -29.33 -4.37 4.50
N PRO A 318 -30.22 -3.85 3.62
CA PRO A 318 -30.25 -4.26 2.21
C PRO A 318 -28.92 -4.06 1.47
N ILE A 319 -28.21 -2.96 1.73
CA ILE A 319 -26.92 -2.68 1.10
C ILE A 319 -25.89 -3.73 1.51
N VAL A 320 -25.72 -4.01 2.81
CA VAL A 320 -24.75 -5.03 3.26
C VAL A 320 -25.12 -6.41 2.71
N ALA A 321 -26.38 -6.81 2.85
CA ALA A 321 -26.86 -8.12 2.41
C ALA A 321 -26.73 -8.31 0.88
N GLY A 322 -27.03 -7.27 0.10
CA GLY A 322 -26.95 -7.30 -1.36
C GLY A 322 -25.52 -7.31 -1.91
N ASN A 323 -24.53 -6.95 -1.10
CA ASN A 323 -23.13 -6.83 -1.52
C ASN A 323 -22.19 -7.86 -0.89
N GLN A 324 -22.70 -8.81 -0.09
CA GLN A 324 -21.87 -9.87 0.49
C GLN A 324 -20.99 -10.58 -0.55
N VAL A 325 -19.72 -10.79 -0.23
CA VAL A 325 -18.79 -11.60 -1.00
C VAL A 325 -18.93 -13.04 -0.53
N SER A 326 -18.94 -14.01 -1.44
CA SER A 326 -18.98 -15.42 -1.10
C SER A 326 -17.74 -16.08 -1.66
N ALA A 327 -16.86 -16.57 -0.79
CA ALA A 327 -15.65 -17.26 -1.19
C ALA A 327 -15.32 -18.36 -0.17
N ALA A 328 -14.63 -19.41 -0.64
CA ALA A 328 -14.17 -20.52 0.20
C ALA A 328 -15.27 -21.20 1.07
N GLY A 329 -16.53 -21.09 0.64
CA GLY A 329 -17.68 -21.72 1.30
C GLY A 329 -18.37 -20.90 2.39
N TRP A 330 -17.97 -19.64 2.63
CA TRP A 330 -18.66 -18.74 3.55
C TRP A 330 -18.97 -17.38 2.90
N ARG A 331 -19.76 -16.56 3.60
CA ARG A 331 -20.14 -15.20 3.18
C ARG A 331 -19.40 -14.17 4.02
N PHE A 332 -19.03 -13.05 3.41
CA PHE A 332 -18.34 -11.94 4.03
C PHE A 332 -19.06 -10.61 3.69
N PRO A 333 -19.35 -9.75 4.68
CA PRO A 333 -19.29 -10.05 6.11
C PRO A 333 -20.31 -11.13 6.48
N ILE A 334 -20.07 -11.89 7.56
CA ILE A 334 -21.00 -12.89 8.08
C ILE A 334 -22.24 -12.16 8.62
N MET A 335 -23.40 -12.53 8.09
CA MET A 335 -24.69 -12.08 8.60
C MET A 335 -25.42 -13.27 9.20
N SER A 336 -25.63 -13.19 10.51
CA SER A 336 -26.44 -14.11 11.30
C SER A 336 -27.91 -14.08 10.83
N THR A 337 -28.70 -15.00 11.38
CA THR A 337 -30.17 -14.92 11.24
C THR A 337 -30.68 -13.57 11.75
N PRO A 338 -31.89 -13.12 11.36
CA PRO A 338 -32.42 -11.81 11.74
C PRO A 338 -32.45 -11.51 13.25
N SER A 339 -32.31 -12.54 14.11
CA SER A 339 -32.23 -12.40 15.56
C SER A 339 -30.83 -12.06 16.11
N GLY A 340 -29.75 -12.27 15.34
CA GLY A 340 -28.37 -11.97 15.75
C GLY A 340 -27.95 -10.52 15.47
N VAL A 341 -28.65 -9.89 14.54
CA VAL A 341 -28.41 -8.52 14.10
C VAL A 341 -28.75 -7.51 15.21
N GLN A 342 -27.85 -6.55 15.42
CA GLN A 342 -28.00 -5.45 16.36
C GLN A 342 -28.20 -4.11 15.62
N ARG A 343 -28.89 -3.19 16.28
CA ARG A 343 -29.27 -1.88 15.73
C ARG A 343 -28.91 -0.79 16.73
N GLY A 344 -28.11 0.17 16.27
CA GLY A 344 -27.84 1.42 16.97
C GLY A 344 -28.76 2.55 16.51
N GLN A 345 -28.43 3.76 16.96
CA GLN A 345 -29.14 4.98 16.58
C GLN A 345 -28.98 5.30 15.09
N ASP A 346 -27.76 5.20 14.56
CA ASP A 346 -27.39 5.52 13.17
C ASP A 346 -26.62 4.36 12.50
N TRP A 347 -26.61 3.17 13.12
CA TRP A 347 -25.87 2.02 12.61
C TRP A 347 -26.61 0.68 12.71
N PHE A 348 -26.14 -0.27 11.92
CA PHE A 348 -26.60 -1.65 11.81
C PHE A 348 -25.39 -2.60 11.88
N GLY A 349 -25.46 -3.69 12.66
CA GLY A 349 -24.29 -4.55 12.86
C GLY A 349 -24.63 -5.98 13.29
N ASP A 350 -23.62 -6.84 13.37
CA ASP A 350 -23.74 -8.24 13.74
C ASP A 350 -22.47 -8.74 14.46
N LEU A 351 -22.60 -9.84 15.18
CA LEU A 351 -21.51 -10.57 15.82
C LEU A 351 -21.73 -12.06 15.58
N ASP A 352 -20.85 -12.68 14.79
CA ASP A 352 -20.73 -14.12 14.69
C ASP A 352 -19.63 -14.64 15.62
N THR A 353 -20.00 -15.64 16.43
CA THR A 353 -19.03 -16.39 17.25
C THR A 353 -19.20 -17.90 17.04
N SER A 354 -19.88 -18.31 15.97
CA SER A 354 -20.10 -19.72 15.66
C SER A 354 -18.89 -20.35 14.95
N SER A 355 -18.08 -19.53 14.29
CA SER A 355 -16.83 -19.94 13.67
C SER A 355 -15.65 -20.00 14.66
N ARG A 356 -14.50 -20.50 14.21
CA ARG A 356 -13.24 -20.49 15.00
C ARG A 356 -12.66 -19.10 15.21
N SER A 357 -13.16 -18.12 14.46
CA SER A 357 -12.89 -16.70 14.60
C SER A 357 -14.18 -15.99 14.99
N ALA A 358 -14.12 -15.09 15.96
CA ALA A 358 -15.21 -14.16 16.17
C ALA A 358 -15.13 -13.05 15.13
N GLU A 359 -16.24 -12.75 14.46
CA GLU A 359 -16.37 -11.65 13.50
C GLU A 359 -17.45 -10.68 14.00
N ALA A 360 -17.10 -9.41 14.17
CA ALA A 360 -18.03 -8.34 14.50
C ALA A 360 -17.95 -7.25 13.45
N TRP A 361 -19.07 -6.65 13.09
CA TRP A 361 -19.07 -5.50 12.19
C TRP A 361 -20.25 -4.56 12.44
N GLN A 362 -20.08 -3.31 12.04
CA GLN A 362 -21.09 -2.24 12.10
C GLN A 362 -21.02 -1.38 10.83
N PHE A 363 -22.18 -0.94 10.34
CA PHE A 363 -22.33 -0.06 9.20
C PHE A 363 -23.19 1.15 9.56
N PHE A 364 -22.65 2.35 9.40
CA PHE A 364 -23.25 3.61 9.83
C PHE A 364 -23.90 4.37 8.65
N GLN A 365 -24.86 5.25 8.93
CA GLN A 365 -25.51 6.13 7.94
C GLN A 365 -24.53 7.07 7.22
N SER A 366 -23.39 7.37 7.84
CA SER A 366 -22.25 8.08 7.23
C SER A 366 -21.53 7.29 6.13
N GLY A 367 -21.90 6.03 5.91
CA GLY A 367 -21.17 5.13 5.01
C GLY A 367 -19.91 4.52 5.61
N VAL A 368 -19.61 4.83 6.87
CA VAL A 368 -18.50 4.19 7.58
C VAL A 368 -18.87 2.74 7.88
N PHE A 369 -17.97 1.83 7.55
CA PHE A 369 -18.10 0.40 7.85
C PHE A 369 -16.91 -0.02 8.71
N VAL A 370 -17.16 -0.67 9.84
CA VAL A 370 -16.12 -1.19 10.72
C VAL A 370 -16.31 -2.69 10.84
N LEU A 371 -15.24 -3.46 10.65
CA LEU A 371 -15.24 -4.90 10.84
C LEU A 371 -14.00 -5.32 11.62
N GLY A 372 -14.17 -6.24 12.55
CA GLY A 372 -13.09 -6.86 13.28
C GLY A 372 -13.25 -8.37 13.26
N VAL A 373 -12.15 -9.09 13.04
CA VAL A 373 -12.10 -10.54 13.08
C VAL A 373 -10.92 -11.04 13.91
N THR A 374 -11.17 -11.95 14.84
CA THR A 374 -10.08 -12.57 15.62
C THR A 374 -9.27 -13.52 14.76
N PHE A 375 -7.98 -13.63 15.03
CA PHE A 375 -7.20 -14.71 14.46
C PHE A 375 -7.76 -16.05 14.94
N PRO A 376 -7.84 -17.06 14.06
CA PRO A 376 -8.53 -18.29 14.38
C PRO A 376 -7.76 -19.10 15.41
N GLU A 377 -8.45 -19.54 16.46
CA GLU A 377 -7.87 -20.44 17.46
C GLU A 377 -8.04 -21.91 17.06
N GLY A 378 -7.15 -22.78 17.58
CA GLY A 378 -7.30 -24.24 17.45
C GLY A 378 -7.09 -24.80 16.05
N PHE A 379 -6.41 -24.07 15.16
CA PHE A 379 -5.75 -24.70 14.03
C PHE A 379 -4.54 -25.46 14.56
N SER A 380 -4.45 -26.77 14.29
CA SER A 380 -3.20 -27.49 14.51
C SER A 380 -2.20 -26.95 13.51
N ALA A 381 -1.02 -26.52 13.99
CA ALA A 381 0.10 -26.26 13.10
C ALA A 381 0.32 -27.52 12.26
N ASP A 382 0.33 -27.35 10.94
CA ASP A 382 0.56 -28.45 10.02
C ASP A 382 1.92 -29.08 10.32
N TRP A 383 2.01 -30.41 10.29
CA TRP A 383 3.15 -31.18 10.80
C TRP A 383 4.49 -30.87 10.10
N GLU A 384 4.46 -30.22 8.93
CA GLU A 384 5.64 -29.72 8.20
C GLU A 384 5.96 -28.23 8.40
N SER A 385 5.06 -27.44 9.01
CA SER A 385 5.39 -26.05 9.33
C SER A 385 6.48 -26.01 10.41
N VAL A 386 7.45 -25.10 10.30
CA VAL A 386 8.46 -24.90 11.35
C VAL A 386 7.79 -24.59 12.70
N ALA A 387 6.61 -23.97 12.67
CA ALA A 387 5.75 -23.72 13.84
C ALA A 387 5.23 -25.00 14.52
N ALA A 388 5.03 -26.11 13.80
CA ALA A 388 4.60 -27.38 14.39
C ALA A 388 5.65 -28.04 15.29
N ARG A 389 6.90 -27.56 15.28
CA ARG A 389 7.93 -28.03 16.21
C ARG A 389 7.71 -27.58 17.65
N THR A 390 6.85 -26.58 17.88
CA THR A 390 6.45 -26.10 19.20
C THR A 390 4.94 -25.89 19.21
N ALA A 391 4.20 -26.90 19.67
CA ALA A 391 2.72 -26.91 19.70
C ALA A 391 2.07 -25.71 20.42
N ASP A 392 2.85 -24.90 21.12
CA ASP A 392 2.39 -23.76 21.91
C ASP A 392 2.61 -22.39 21.22
N GLU A 393 3.15 -22.35 20.00
CA GLU A 393 3.41 -21.07 19.32
C GLU A 393 2.15 -20.47 18.68
N PRO A 394 1.79 -19.21 19.00
CA PRO A 394 0.67 -18.53 18.37
C PRO A 394 0.94 -18.36 16.86
N HIS A 395 0.00 -18.81 16.04
CA HIS A 395 0.18 -18.79 14.59
C HIS A 395 -1.11 -18.48 13.85
N VAL A 396 -0.98 -17.80 12.72
CA VAL A 396 -2.10 -17.49 11.82
C VAL A 396 -1.87 -18.17 10.47
N PRO A 397 -2.83 -18.96 9.97
CA PRO A 397 -2.76 -19.50 8.63
C PRO A 397 -2.65 -18.40 7.58
N ILE A 398 -1.69 -18.51 6.66
CA ILE A 398 -1.56 -17.50 5.60
C ILE A 398 -2.82 -17.37 4.74
N TRP A 399 -3.48 -18.50 4.43
CA TRP A 399 -4.70 -18.48 3.62
C TRP A 399 -5.81 -17.68 4.29
N PHE A 400 -5.85 -17.60 5.63
CA PHE A 400 -6.84 -16.83 6.37
C PHE A 400 -6.67 -15.34 6.07
N LEU A 401 -5.45 -14.81 6.20
CA LEU A 401 -5.16 -13.40 5.89
C LEU A 401 -5.47 -13.09 4.43
N ILE A 402 -5.05 -13.97 3.51
CA ILE A 402 -5.29 -13.79 2.07
C ILE A 402 -6.78 -13.75 1.77
N ALA A 403 -7.55 -14.72 2.28
CA ALA A 403 -9.00 -14.77 2.06
C ALA A 403 -9.69 -13.51 2.62
N TYR A 404 -9.43 -13.16 3.90
CA TYR A 404 -10.11 -12.04 4.54
C TYR A 404 -9.77 -10.69 3.90
N VAL A 405 -8.50 -10.42 3.59
CA VAL A 405 -8.12 -9.17 2.92
C VAL A 405 -8.72 -9.10 1.52
N THR A 406 -8.74 -10.21 0.76
CA THR A 406 -9.32 -10.22 -0.58
C THR A 406 -10.82 -9.98 -0.56
N MET A 407 -11.56 -10.72 0.28
CA MET A 407 -13.00 -10.50 0.43
C MET A 407 -13.31 -9.10 0.97
N THR A 408 -12.45 -8.54 1.82
CA THR A 408 -12.58 -7.15 2.31
C THR A 408 -12.50 -6.16 1.16
N VAL A 409 -11.49 -6.28 0.29
CA VAL A 409 -11.32 -5.37 -0.85
C VAL A 409 -12.44 -5.55 -1.88
N GLU A 410 -12.85 -6.79 -2.16
CA GLU A 410 -14.00 -7.07 -3.04
C GLU A 410 -15.31 -6.51 -2.46
N PHE A 411 -15.53 -6.66 -1.16
CA PHE A 411 -16.71 -6.11 -0.48
C PHE A 411 -16.70 -4.59 -0.51
N ALA A 412 -15.55 -3.96 -0.26
CA ALA A 412 -15.38 -2.51 -0.37
C ALA A 412 -15.68 -2.00 -1.79
N ALA A 413 -15.21 -2.70 -2.83
CA ALA A 413 -15.50 -2.35 -4.22
C ALA A 413 -16.99 -2.47 -4.56
N ARG A 414 -17.67 -3.51 -4.07
CA ARG A 414 -19.14 -3.65 -4.22
C ARG A 414 -19.89 -2.55 -3.47
N LEU A 415 -19.46 -2.24 -2.24
CA LEU A 415 -20.07 -1.19 -1.43
C LEU A 415 -19.89 0.20 -2.06
N GLN A 416 -18.70 0.50 -2.61
CA GLN A 416 -18.42 1.71 -3.36
C GLN A 416 -19.44 1.91 -4.50
N ARG A 417 -19.68 0.86 -5.28
CA ARG A 417 -20.63 0.91 -6.40
C ARG A 417 -22.08 1.02 -5.97
N ALA A 418 -22.46 0.34 -4.88
CA ALA A 418 -23.84 0.27 -4.45
C ALA A 418 -24.29 1.51 -3.66
N ALA A 419 -23.41 2.09 -2.84
CA ALA A 419 -23.76 3.14 -1.89
C ALA A 419 -23.12 4.50 -2.18
N PHE A 420 -21.96 4.53 -2.84
CA PHE A 420 -21.12 5.74 -2.91
C PHE A 420 -20.98 6.33 -4.31
N ASN A 421 -21.40 5.61 -5.36
CA ASN A 421 -21.46 6.04 -6.77
C ASN A 421 -20.17 6.73 -7.27
N SER A 422 -20.06 8.04 -7.05
CA SER A 422 -18.94 8.91 -7.46
C SER A 422 -17.89 9.16 -6.38
N LEU A 423 -18.17 8.83 -5.11
CA LEU A 423 -17.21 8.99 -4.04
C LEU A 423 -16.22 7.82 -4.04
N SER A 424 -14.96 8.14 -3.73
CA SER A 424 -13.97 7.13 -3.42
C SER A 424 -14.17 6.63 -1.99
N LEU A 425 -13.72 5.42 -1.71
CA LEU A 425 -13.81 4.78 -0.41
C LEU A 425 -12.40 4.50 0.12
N ASP A 426 -12.01 5.14 1.21
CA ASP A 426 -10.79 4.79 1.92
C ASP A 426 -11.02 3.51 2.72
N VAL A 427 -10.17 2.52 2.50
CA VAL A 427 -10.19 1.23 3.18
C VAL A 427 -8.91 1.10 3.99
N GLN A 428 -9.04 1.20 5.30
CA GLN A 428 -7.96 1.01 6.25
C GLN A 428 -8.02 -0.42 6.80
N LEU A 429 -6.93 -1.15 6.65
CA LEU A 429 -6.74 -2.47 7.23
C LEU A 429 -5.65 -2.39 8.29
N SER A 430 -5.87 -3.03 9.43
CA SER A 430 -4.91 -3.04 10.53
C SER A 430 -4.89 -4.38 11.25
N ILE A 431 -3.71 -4.83 11.66
CA ILE A 431 -3.53 -5.93 12.61
C ILE A 431 -3.19 -5.30 13.95
N ALA A 432 -3.75 -5.84 15.03
CA ALA A 432 -3.42 -5.44 16.39
C ALA A 432 -3.28 -6.67 17.30
N ASN A 433 -2.54 -6.50 18.40
CA ASN A 433 -2.29 -7.51 19.44
C ASN A 433 -1.70 -8.83 18.92
N ALA A 434 -0.96 -8.79 17.80
CA ALA A 434 -0.39 -9.97 17.16
C ALA A 434 1.13 -10.08 17.34
N GLU A 435 1.68 -9.55 18.45
CA GLU A 435 3.11 -9.64 18.75
C GLU A 435 3.52 -11.10 18.90
N GLY A 436 4.56 -11.50 18.17
CA GLY A 436 5.09 -12.87 18.20
C GLY A 436 4.26 -13.89 17.42
N TRP A 437 3.17 -13.49 16.77
CA TRP A 437 2.38 -14.39 15.91
C TRP A 437 3.15 -14.77 14.66
N VAL A 438 3.16 -16.07 14.35
CA VAL A 438 3.89 -16.64 13.22
C VAL A 438 2.94 -17.00 12.08
N LEU A 439 3.35 -16.73 10.85
CA LEU A 439 2.62 -17.24 9.68
C LEU A 439 2.79 -18.76 9.57
N SER A 440 1.68 -19.48 9.40
CA SER A 440 1.71 -20.92 9.15
C SER A 440 1.13 -21.26 7.78
N VAL A 441 1.65 -22.35 7.22
CA VAL A 441 1.11 -22.98 6.02
C VAL A 441 0.22 -24.12 6.49
N SER A 442 -1.08 -24.04 6.23
CA SER A 442 -2.04 -25.10 6.63
C SER A 442 -2.21 -26.20 5.58
N ASN A 443 -1.41 -26.17 4.50
CA ASN A 443 -1.43 -27.17 3.44
C ASN A 443 0.03 -27.56 3.12
N PRO A 444 0.44 -28.82 3.36
CA PRO A 444 1.84 -29.23 3.25
C PRO A 444 2.32 -29.24 1.78
N SER A 445 1.40 -29.25 0.81
CA SER A 445 1.75 -29.12 -0.60
C SER A 445 2.25 -27.73 -1.01
N ARG A 446 2.11 -26.71 -0.14
CA ARG A 446 2.59 -25.35 -0.39
C ARG A 446 4.05 -25.20 0.06
N ALA A 447 4.96 -25.68 -0.78
CA ALA A 447 6.40 -25.42 -0.62
C ALA A 447 6.70 -23.92 -0.74
N GLY A 448 7.58 -23.37 0.11
CA GLY A 448 7.99 -21.96 0.06
C GLY A 448 8.21 -21.29 1.42
N PHE A 449 7.71 -21.88 2.50
CA PHE A 449 7.97 -21.40 3.86
C PHE A 449 9.24 -22.02 4.42
N HIS A 450 10.37 -21.40 4.07
CA HIS A 450 11.69 -21.88 4.46
C HIS A 450 12.19 -21.26 5.78
N SER A 451 11.41 -20.39 6.40
CA SER A 451 11.82 -19.62 7.57
C SER A 451 10.62 -19.35 8.48
N ARG A 452 10.94 -18.91 9.70
CA ARG A 452 9.97 -18.44 10.68
C ARG A 452 9.64 -16.98 10.36
N TYR A 453 8.39 -16.72 9.99
CA TYR A 453 7.91 -15.38 9.66
C TYR A 453 6.96 -14.89 10.75
N SER A 454 7.44 -13.97 11.59
CA SER A 454 6.71 -13.46 12.76
C SER A 454 6.50 -11.96 12.69
N LEU A 455 5.37 -11.48 13.19
CA LEU A 455 5.12 -10.04 13.32
C LEU A 455 5.74 -9.52 14.62
N THR A 456 6.82 -8.74 14.49
CA THR A 456 7.60 -8.25 15.66
C THR A 456 6.87 -7.15 16.43
N ASP A 457 6.31 -6.16 15.75
CA ASP A 457 5.70 -4.98 16.41
C ASP A 457 4.26 -5.25 16.89
N GLY A 458 3.74 -6.45 16.62
CA GLY A 458 2.36 -6.87 16.93
C GLY A 458 1.25 -6.05 16.28
N THR A 459 1.62 -5.06 15.47
CA THR A 459 0.71 -4.13 14.82
C THR A 459 1.12 -3.93 13.37
N TRP A 460 0.12 -3.67 12.52
CA TRP A 460 0.32 -3.28 11.14
C TRP A 460 -0.85 -2.42 10.72
N THR A 461 -0.65 -1.44 9.84
CA THR A 461 -1.75 -0.66 9.28
C THR A 461 -1.42 -0.23 7.86
N ARG A 462 -2.42 -0.28 6.98
CA ARG A 462 -2.34 0.28 5.63
C ARG A 462 -3.70 0.81 5.22
N THR A 463 -3.70 1.98 4.59
CA THR A 463 -4.88 2.55 3.92
C THR A 463 -4.69 2.43 2.42
N ILE A 464 -5.76 2.04 1.73
CA ILE A 464 -5.89 2.10 0.28
C ILE A 464 -7.15 2.87 -0.08
N THR A 465 -7.22 3.39 -1.30
CA THR A 465 -8.40 4.10 -1.79
C THR A 465 -9.02 3.31 -2.95
N ILE A 466 -10.28 2.97 -2.81
CA ILE A 466 -11.09 2.35 -3.86
C ILE A 466 -11.83 3.49 -4.59
N THR A 467 -11.51 3.69 -5.86
CA THR A 467 -12.13 4.69 -6.72
C THR A 467 -13.22 4.05 -7.57
N PRO A 468 -14.16 4.83 -8.13
CA PRO A 468 -15.16 4.30 -9.06
C PRO A 468 -14.55 3.51 -10.23
N GLU A 469 -13.38 3.91 -10.71
CA GLU A 469 -12.68 3.28 -11.84
C GLU A 469 -12.07 1.93 -11.45
N ASN A 470 -11.41 1.84 -10.29
CA ASN A 470 -10.70 0.62 -9.90
C ASN A 470 -11.61 -0.44 -9.24
N ALA A 471 -12.79 -0.04 -8.76
CA ALA A 471 -13.79 -0.93 -8.19
C ALA A 471 -14.34 -1.97 -9.20
N LEU A 472 -14.09 -1.78 -10.50
CA LEU A 472 -14.61 -2.63 -11.57
C LEU A 472 -13.62 -3.69 -12.08
N THR A 473 -12.32 -3.48 -11.94
CA THR A 473 -11.34 -4.23 -12.75
C THR A 473 -10.14 -4.77 -11.98
N SER A 474 -10.00 -4.47 -10.69
CA SER A 474 -8.69 -4.71 -10.03
C SER A 474 -8.75 -5.08 -8.54
N SER A 475 -9.88 -5.57 -8.02
CA SER A 475 -10.00 -5.85 -6.58
C SER A 475 -9.00 -6.90 -6.09
N ARG A 476 -8.71 -7.94 -6.88
CA ARG A 476 -7.75 -8.99 -6.51
C ARG A 476 -6.32 -8.49 -6.52
N GLU A 477 -5.93 -7.73 -7.54
CA GLU A 477 -4.60 -7.13 -7.65
C GLU A 477 -4.35 -6.10 -6.55
N ILE A 478 -5.37 -5.29 -6.23
CA ILE A 478 -5.32 -4.36 -5.09
C ILE A 478 -5.12 -5.13 -3.79
N ALA A 479 -5.90 -6.20 -3.56
CA ALA A 479 -5.75 -7.06 -2.39
C ALA A 479 -4.36 -7.72 -2.33
N ALA A 480 -3.84 -8.20 -3.45
CA ALA A 480 -2.51 -8.80 -3.55
C ALA A 480 -1.42 -7.80 -3.15
N SER A 481 -1.48 -6.57 -3.65
CA SER A 481 -0.53 -5.50 -3.29
C SER A 481 -0.57 -5.14 -1.79
N VAL A 482 -1.77 -5.13 -1.19
CA VAL A 482 -1.94 -4.90 0.25
C VAL A 482 -1.35 -6.06 1.05
N LEU A 483 -1.67 -7.30 0.66
CA LEU A 483 -1.18 -8.52 1.28
C LEU A 483 0.33 -8.64 1.21
N ARG A 484 0.95 -8.29 0.07
CA ARG A 484 2.41 -8.28 -0.07
C ARG A 484 3.06 -7.40 0.99
N HIS A 485 2.54 -6.19 1.16
CA HIS A 485 3.06 -5.27 2.18
C HIS A 485 2.76 -5.70 3.61
N MET A 486 1.67 -6.44 3.84
CA MET A 486 1.41 -7.08 5.13
C MET A 486 2.41 -8.20 5.41
N LEU A 487 2.59 -9.12 4.47
CA LEU A 487 3.39 -10.34 4.63
C LEU A 487 4.90 -10.05 4.74
N VAL A 488 5.41 -9.01 4.06
CA VAL A 488 6.79 -8.53 4.27
C VAL A 488 7.02 -8.10 5.72
N ARG A 489 5.99 -7.63 6.45
CA ARG A 489 6.12 -7.21 7.85
C ARG A 489 6.18 -8.38 8.83
N PHE A 490 5.77 -9.57 8.38
CA PHE A 490 6.08 -10.83 9.06
C PHE A 490 7.51 -11.32 8.73
N GLY A 491 8.28 -10.60 7.92
CA GLY A 491 9.64 -10.98 7.50
C GLY A 491 9.68 -11.90 6.28
N TRP A 492 8.57 -12.05 5.53
CA TRP A 492 8.57 -12.87 4.32
C TRP A 492 9.00 -12.05 3.10
N ASP A 493 10.30 -11.79 2.97
CA ASP A 493 10.86 -10.92 1.92
C ASP A 493 10.68 -11.46 0.48
N GLY A 494 10.52 -12.78 0.34
CA GLY A 494 10.35 -13.45 -0.95
C GLY A 494 8.91 -13.45 -1.50
N VAL A 495 7.95 -12.83 -0.80
CA VAL A 495 6.55 -12.81 -1.25
C VAL A 495 6.36 -11.88 -2.46
N THR A 496 5.77 -12.41 -3.53
CA THR A 496 5.42 -11.66 -4.74
C THR A 496 3.91 -11.62 -4.95
N ASP A 497 3.45 -10.69 -5.80
CA ASP A 497 2.03 -10.56 -6.10
C ASP A 497 1.50 -11.81 -6.83
N GLU A 498 2.32 -12.46 -7.67
CA GLU A 498 1.96 -13.72 -8.35
C GLU A 498 1.74 -14.88 -7.37
N ILE A 499 2.57 -14.97 -6.32
CA ILE A 499 2.39 -15.99 -5.27
C ILE A 499 1.05 -15.76 -4.56
N ILE A 500 0.73 -14.50 -4.23
CA ILE A 500 -0.51 -14.15 -3.55
C ILE A 500 -1.72 -14.44 -4.44
N LEU A 501 -1.67 -14.03 -5.71
CA LEU A 501 -2.71 -14.30 -6.71
C LEU A 501 -2.94 -15.81 -6.89
N GLY A 502 -1.88 -16.61 -6.96
CA GLY A 502 -2.00 -18.06 -7.03
C GLY A 502 -2.71 -18.65 -5.80
N VAL A 503 -2.43 -18.14 -4.61
CA VAL A 503 -3.13 -18.56 -3.38
C VAL A 503 -4.58 -18.04 -3.34
N GLN A 504 -4.85 -16.84 -3.87
CA GLN A 504 -6.22 -16.33 -4.02
C GLN A 504 -7.03 -17.24 -4.94
N ASP A 505 -6.49 -17.65 -6.09
CA ASP A 505 -7.16 -18.55 -7.03
C ASP A 505 -7.44 -19.93 -6.42
N GLU A 506 -6.48 -20.48 -5.67
CA GLU A 506 -6.66 -21.76 -4.98
C GLU A 506 -7.72 -21.66 -3.88
N THR A 507 -7.70 -20.58 -3.10
CA THR A 507 -8.53 -20.44 -1.90
C THR A 507 -9.95 -19.98 -2.24
N LEU A 508 -10.09 -19.06 -3.19
CA LEU A 508 -11.34 -18.36 -3.52
C LEU A 508 -11.95 -18.87 -4.84
N GLY A 509 -11.20 -19.64 -5.63
CA GLY A 509 -11.55 -20.02 -7.00
C GLY A 509 -11.06 -18.98 -8.01
N ALA A 510 -10.85 -19.41 -9.26
CA ALA A 510 -10.54 -18.52 -10.37
C ALA A 510 -11.68 -17.48 -10.58
N GLU A 511 -11.33 -16.26 -10.99
CA GLU A 511 -12.33 -15.31 -11.47
C GLU A 511 -13.08 -15.90 -12.67
N VAL A 512 -14.40 -15.73 -12.69
CA VAL A 512 -15.29 -16.18 -13.77
C VAL A 512 -15.52 -15.04 -14.75
#